data_AF-A0A7I8E3Z4-F1
#
_entry.id   AF-A0A7I8E3Z4-F1
#
_cell.length_a   1.000
_cell.length_b   1.000
_cell.length_c   1.000
_cell.angle_alpha   90.00
_cell.angle_beta   90.00
_cell.angle_gamma   90.00
#
_symmetry.space_group_name_H-M   'P 1'
#
loop_
_entity.id
_entity.type
_entity.pdbx_description
1 polymer ?
#
loop_
_entity_poly.entity_id
_entity_poly.type
_entity_poly.pdbx_seq_one_letter_code
_entity_poly.pdbx_strand_id
1 'polypeptide(L)'
;MYRQNRNKKYLENLGQEENYCLTVDCYPGVDDEIFDLIKEIYKPDFVIKSEDVFYEKDELNKMMKPFLTENRVRGVIYYGKMDDFIDDIKLAQYQSLASHKGRVLIYGVGASYIHKGDTLIYCDLARWKIQLRYRKWMPNFKQDNDDEDVLKKIKRGFFIEQKQERNPLPLSEA
;
A
#
# COMPACT_ATOMS: atom_id res chain seq x y z
N MET A 1 10.76 4.58 -23.10
CA MET A 1 10.74 3.36 -23.94
C MET A 1 11.73 2.27 -23.47
N TYR A 2 13.05 2.51 -23.43
CA TYR A 2 14.04 1.46 -23.05
C TYR A 2 13.89 0.87 -21.62
N ARG A 3 13.50 1.69 -20.63
CA ARG A 3 13.31 1.24 -19.22
C ARG A 3 12.02 0.42 -19.04
N GLN A 4 10.96 0.78 -19.75
CA GLN A 4 9.68 0.02 -19.74
C GLN A 4 9.87 -1.37 -20.35
N ASN A 5 10.62 -1.49 -21.45
CA ASN A 5 10.92 -2.79 -22.06
C ASN A 5 11.78 -3.69 -21.15
N ARG A 6 12.69 -3.13 -20.35
CA ARG A 6 13.47 -3.90 -19.37
C ARG A 6 12.60 -4.44 -18.23
N ASN A 7 11.76 -3.60 -17.63
CA ASN A 7 10.90 -4.02 -16.53
C ASN A 7 9.91 -5.09 -16.97
N LYS A 8 9.33 -4.94 -18.17
CA LYS A 8 8.45 -5.95 -18.77
C LYS A 8 9.18 -7.29 -18.91
N LYS A 9 10.35 -7.31 -19.56
CA LYS A 9 11.14 -8.53 -19.73
C LYS A 9 11.54 -9.17 -18.40
N TYR A 10 11.85 -8.36 -17.39
CA TYR A 10 12.16 -8.86 -16.05
C TYR A 10 10.97 -9.59 -15.44
N LEU A 11 9.77 -8.98 -15.46
CA LEU A 11 8.54 -9.61 -14.98
C LEU A 11 8.15 -10.86 -15.78
N GLU A 12 8.36 -10.87 -17.11
CA GLU A 12 8.15 -12.04 -17.96
C GLU A 12 9.05 -13.22 -17.53
N ASN A 13 10.31 -12.94 -17.19
CA ASN A 13 11.23 -13.95 -16.69
C ASN A 13 10.77 -14.51 -15.33
N LEU A 14 10.34 -13.65 -14.40
CA LEU A 14 9.77 -14.11 -13.12
C LEU A 14 8.53 -14.98 -13.33
N GLY A 15 7.73 -14.69 -14.35
CA GLY A 15 6.56 -15.49 -14.73
C GLY A 15 6.88 -16.90 -15.25
N GLN A 16 8.16 -17.20 -15.55
CA GLN A 16 8.60 -18.55 -15.90
C GLN A 16 9.01 -19.39 -14.68
N GLU A 17 9.19 -18.77 -13.52
CA GLU A 17 9.54 -19.47 -12.29
C GLU A 17 8.35 -20.28 -11.77
N GLU A 18 8.65 -21.43 -11.15
CA GLU A 18 7.70 -22.24 -10.40
C GLU A 18 7.80 -21.92 -8.91
N ASN A 19 6.67 -21.88 -8.21
CA ASN A 19 6.63 -21.60 -6.76
C ASN A 19 7.32 -20.27 -6.39
N TYR A 20 6.96 -19.19 -7.08
CA TYR A 20 7.58 -17.89 -6.93
C TYR A 20 6.61 -16.87 -6.33
N CYS A 21 7.04 -16.14 -5.31
CA CYS A 21 6.25 -15.08 -4.68
C CYS A 21 6.79 -13.71 -5.08
N LEU A 22 6.02 -12.99 -5.89
CA LEU A 22 6.28 -11.59 -6.22
C LEU A 22 5.48 -10.68 -5.29
N THR A 23 6.17 -9.87 -4.49
CA THR A 23 5.54 -8.86 -3.65
C THR A 23 5.72 -7.47 -4.26
N VAL A 24 4.63 -6.73 -4.38
CA VAL A 24 4.60 -5.35 -4.90
C VAL A 24 4.00 -4.45 -3.83
N ASP A 25 4.88 -3.82 -3.05
CA ASP A 25 4.49 -2.89 -2.00
C ASP A 25 4.29 -1.49 -2.56
N CYS A 26 3.09 -0.96 -2.35
CA CYS A 26 2.63 0.25 -3.01
C CYS A 26 2.43 1.38 -2.00
N TYR A 27 2.84 2.58 -2.39
CA TYR A 27 2.38 3.78 -1.72
C TYR A 27 0.85 3.93 -1.88
N PRO A 28 0.11 4.46 -0.87
CA PRO A 28 -1.32 4.72 -1.01
C PRO A 28 -1.67 5.55 -2.25
N GLY A 29 -2.59 5.03 -3.07
CA GLY A 29 -3.03 5.70 -4.28
C GLY A 29 -2.12 5.53 -5.49
N VAL A 30 -1.22 4.53 -5.51
CA VAL A 30 -0.65 3.96 -6.74
C VAL A 30 -1.79 3.51 -7.68
N ASP A 31 -1.54 3.52 -8.99
CA ASP A 31 -2.57 3.27 -10.00
C ASP A 31 -2.96 1.80 -10.13
N ASP A 32 -4.26 1.53 -10.27
CA ASP A 32 -4.78 0.20 -10.54
C ASP A 32 -4.28 -0.34 -11.89
N GLU A 33 -3.97 0.54 -12.85
CA GLU A 33 -3.34 0.15 -14.12
C GLU A 33 -2.00 -0.60 -13.91
N ILE A 34 -1.25 -0.29 -12.83
CA ILE A 34 0.00 -0.98 -12.50
C ILE A 34 -0.29 -2.40 -12.04
N PHE A 35 -1.35 -2.59 -11.25
CA PHE A 35 -1.78 -3.91 -10.82
C PHE A 35 -2.14 -4.79 -12.02
N ASP A 36 -2.97 -4.28 -12.92
CA ASP A 36 -3.42 -5.02 -14.10
C ASP A 36 -2.24 -5.37 -15.03
N LEU A 37 -1.34 -4.42 -15.26
CA LEU A 37 -0.13 -4.64 -16.06
C LEU A 37 0.77 -5.74 -15.47
N ILE A 38 1.03 -5.69 -14.15
CA ILE A 38 1.86 -6.71 -13.49
C ILE A 38 1.17 -8.06 -13.56
N LYS A 39 -0.14 -8.11 -13.29
CA LYS A 39 -0.93 -9.35 -13.33
C LYS A 39 -0.91 -9.98 -14.74
N GLU A 40 -1.07 -9.18 -15.79
CA GLU A 40 -1.06 -9.65 -17.18
C GLU A 40 0.30 -10.24 -17.58
N ILE A 41 1.40 -9.61 -17.16
CA ILE A 41 2.76 -10.04 -17.52
C ILE A 41 3.20 -11.23 -16.68
N TYR A 42 3.05 -11.12 -15.35
CA TYR A 42 3.56 -12.12 -14.40
C TYR A 42 2.71 -13.39 -14.36
N LYS A 43 1.40 -13.29 -14.65
CA LYS A 43 0.44 -14.42 -14.68
C LYS A 43 0.51 -15.27 -13.39
N PRO A 44 0.21 -14.67 -12.23
CA PRO A 44 0.18 -15.40 -10.97
C PRO A 44 -0.96 -16.42 -10.95
N ASP A 45 -0.74 -17.53 -10.25
CA ASP A 45 -1.77 -18.52 -9.94
C ASP A 45 -2.71 -17.99 -8.83
N PHE A 46 -2.14 -17.22 -7.90
CA PHE A 46 -2.86 -16.61 -6.78
C PHE A 46 -2.52 -15.13 -6.62
N VAL A 47 -3.55 -14.33 -6.33
CA VAL A 47 -3.38 -12.90 -6.03
C VAL A 47 -3.86 -12.63 -4.62
N ILE A 48 -3.02 -11.98 -3.82
CA ILE A 48 -3.35 -11.47 -2.50
C ILE A 48 -3.32 -9.95 -2.55
N LYS A 49 -4.45 -9.30 -2.22
CA LYS A 49 -4.50 -7.85 -2.04
C LYS A 49 -4.19 -7.52 -0.59
N SER A 50 -3.18 -6.68 -0.35
CA SER A 50 -2.77 -6.37 1.01
C SER A 50 -3.86 -5.64 1.82
N GLU A 51 -4.77 -4.95 1.14
CA GLU A 51 -5.95 -4.30 1.74
C GLU A 51 -6.80 -5.27 2.59
N ASP A 52 -6.78 -6.57 2.28
CA ASP A 52 -7.57 -7.56 2.99
C ASP A 52 -7.09 -7.78 4.43
N VAL A 53 -5.80 -7.55 4.72
CA VAL A 53 -5.26 -7.72 6.09
C VAL A 53 -5.51 -6.52 6.99
N PHE A 54 -5.89 -5.36 6.44
CA PHE A 54 -6.19 -4.18 7.24
C PHE A 54 -7.56 -4.29 7.91
N TYR A 55 -7.70 -3.61 9.05
CA TYR A 55 -9.00 -3.39 9.66
C TYR A 55 -9.99 -2.78 8.66
N GLU A 56 -11.28 -3.02 8.89
CA GLU A 56 -12.31 -2.43 8.06
C GLU A 56 -12.44 -0.92 8.29
N LYS A 57 -13.06 -0.26 7.32
CA LYS A 57 -13.24 1.19 7.24
C LYS A 57 -13.59 1.83 8.59
N ASP A 58 -14.59 1.31 9.28
CA ASP A 58 -15.12 1.92 10.51
C ASP A 58 -14.16 1.81 11.69
N GLU A 59 -13.45 0.68 11.82
CA GLU A 59 -12.44 0.53 12.87
C GLU A 59 -11.21 1.40 12.56
N LEU A 60 -10.78 1.46 11.30
CA LEU A 60 -9.73 2.42 10.87
C LEU A 60 -10.13 3.86 11.21
N ASN A 61 -11.37 4.26 10.93
CA ASN A 61 -11.86 5.59 11.27
C ASN A 61 -11.85 5.87 12.77
N LYS A 62 -12.26 4.89 13.58
CA LYS A 62 -12.21 4.99 15.04
C LYS A 62 -10.77 5.11 15.56
N MET A 63 -9.85 4.31 15.04
CA MET A 63 -8.42 4.35 15.39
C MET A 63 -7.77 5.68 14.99
N MET A 64 -8.14 6.22 13.83
CA MET A 64 -7.55 7.44 13.28
C MET A 64 -8.18 8.73 13.82
N LYS A 65 -9.41 8.69 14.35
CA LYS A 65 -10.16 9.86 14.84
C LYS A 65 -9.37 10.74 15.82
N PRO A 66 -8.62 10.22 16.81
CA PRO A 66 -7.85 11.06 17.74
C PRO A 66 -6.81 11.95 17.06
N PHE A 67 -6.32 11.54 15.88
CA PHE A 67 -5.30 12.24 15.11
C PHE A 67 -5.89 13.23 14.09
N LEU A 68 -7.16 13.07 13.75
CA LEU A 68 -7.89 13.91 12.81
C LEU A 68 -8.73 14.95 13.56
N THR A 69 -8.09 16.04 13.98
CA THR A 69 -8.77 17.14 14.69
C THR A 69 -9.90 17.77 13.87
N GLU A 70 -10.80 18.52 14.51
CA GLU A 70 -11.88 19.27 13.84
C GLU A 70 -11.37 20.29 12.81
N ASN A 71 -10.12 20.74 12.94
CA ASN A 71 -9.51 21.60 11.93
C ASN A 71 -9.35 20.83 10.61
N ARG A 72 -9.88 21.38 9.52
CA ARG A 72 -9.84 20.70 8.21
C ARG A 72 -8.44 20.48 7.64
N VAL A 73 -7.43 21.22 8.10
CA VAL A 73 -6.04 21.14 7.61
C VAL A 73 -5.09 20.51 8.63
N ARG A 74 -5.18 20.91 9.90
CA ARG A 74 -4.25 20.47 10.95
C ARG A 74 -4.70 19.15 11.58
N GLY A 75 -3.78 18.20 11.68
CA GLY A 75 -3.93 16.97 12.45
C GLY A 75 -2.88 16.86 13.54
N VAL A 76 -2.95 15.79 14.32
CA VAL A 76 -1.87 15.32 15.18
C VAL A 76 -1.11 14.25 14.42
N ILE A 77 0.22 14.30 14.43
CA ILE A 77 1.04 13.28 13.76
C ILE A 77 0.82 11.94 14.46
N TYR A 78 0.46 10.91 13.70
CA TYR A 78 0.51 9.53 14.16
C TYR A 78 1.96 9.07 14.24
N TYR A 79 2.42 8.72 15.44
CA TYR A 79 3.79 8.24 15.68
C TYR A 79 3.89 6.70 15.69
N GLY A 80 2.77 6.00 15.54
CA GLY A 80 2.75 4.55 15.41
C GLY A 80 3.21 4.08 14.03
N LYS A 81 3.07 2.78 13.79
CA LYS A 81 3.52 2.08 12.58
C LYS A 81 2.33 1.64 11.72
N MET A 82 2.59 1.13 10.52
CA MET A 82 1.52 0.69 9.61
C MET A 82 0.86 -0.61 10.06
N ASP A 83 1.62 -1.48 10.73
CA ASP A 83 1.12 -2.71 11.34
C ASP A 83 0.10 -2.46 12.45
N ASP A 84 0.07 -1.28 13.07
CA ASP A 84 -1.00 -0.92 14.02
C ASP A 84 -2.40 -0.93 13.36
N PHE A 85 -2.49 -0.76 12.05
CA PHE A 85 -3.75 -0.77 11.28
C PHE A 85 -4.07 -2.13 10.66
N ILE A 86 -3.23 -3.13 10.89
CA ILE A 86 -3.37 -4.49 10.37
C ILE A 86 -4.07 -5.36 11.43
N ASP A 87 -4.99 -6.19 10.97
CA ASP A 87 -5.62 -7.22 11.79
C ASP A 87 -4.70 -8.45 11.84
N ASP A 88 -4.11 -8.72 13.00
CA ASP A 88 -3.15 -9.81 13.20
C ASP A 88 -3.70 -11.20 12.82
N ILE A 89 -5.01 -11.42 13.01
CA ILE A 89 -5.66 -12.69 12.68
C ILE A 89 -5.69 -12.84 11.15
N LYS A 90 -6.12 -11.79 10.44
CA LYS A 90 -6.12 -11.80 8.98
C LYS A 90 -4.70 -11.88 8.44
N LEU A 91 -3.75 -11.13 9.01
CA LEU A 91 -2.35 -11.16 8.60
C LEU A 91 -1.78 -12.57 8.65
N ALA A 92 -1.97 -13.29 9.77
CA ALA A 92 -1.52 -14.66 9.92
C ALA A 92 -2.15 -15.63 8.90
N GLN A 93 -3.44 -15.45 8.61
CA GLN A 93 -4.15 -16.24 7.58
C GLN A 93 -3.52 -16.03 6.19
N TYR A 94 -3.32 -14.77 5.79
CA TYR A 94 -2.74 -14.44 4.48
C TYR A 94 -1.25 -14.77 4.38
N GLN A 95 -0.49 -14.71 5.48
CA GLN A 95 0.88 -15.21 5.58
C GLN A 95 0.96 -16.72 5.27
N SER A 96 0.03 -17.50 5.82
CA SER A 96 -0.06 -18.93 5.53
C SER A 96 -0.45 -19.19 4.07
N LEU A 97 -1.34 -18.38 3.49
CA LEU A 97 -1.76 -18.50 2.08
C LEU A 97 -0.61 -18.14 1.12
N ALA A 98 0.17 -17.11 1.44
CA ALA A 98 1.32 -16.69 0.64
C ALA A 98 2.42 -17.77 0.56
N SER A 99 2.44 -18.70 1.52
CA SER A 99 3.39 -19.82 1.57
C SER A 99 2.97 -21.02 0.71
N HIS A 100 1.88 -20.92 -0.05
CA HIS A 100 1.41 -21.98 -0.93
C HIS A 100 2.28 -22.18 -2.18
N LYS A 101 2.15 -23.37 -2.78
CA LYS A 101 2.80 -23.71 -4.06
C LYS A 101 2.16 -22.94 -5.23
N GLY A 102 2.97 -22.62 -6.23
CA GLY A 102 2.58 -21.81 -7.39
C GLY A 102 3.10 -20.37 -7.36
N ARG A 103 2.80 -19.60 -8.40
CA ARG A 103 3.15 -18.19 -8.49
C ARG A 103 2.15 -17.33 -7.72
N VAL A 104 2.62 -16.66 -6.68
CA VAL A 104 1.82 -15.75 -5.86
C VAL A 104 2.19 -14.31 -6.21
N LEU A 105 1.19 -13.45 -6.40
CA LEU A 105 1.35 -12.00 -6.45
C LEU A 105 0.70 -11.40 -5.21
N ILE A 106 1.51 -10.76 -4.36
CA ILE A 106 1.02 -9.94 -3.24
C ILE A 106 1.11 -8.48 -3.67
N TYR A 107 0.01 -7.75 -3.63
CA TYR A 107 -0.06 -6.40 -4.17
C TYR A 107 -0.83 -5.45 -3.26
N GLY A 108 -0.27 -4.27 -3.02
CA GLY A 108 -0.97 -3.15 -2.39
C GLY A 108 -0.12 -2.47 -1.31
N VAL A 109 -0.77 -1.62 -0.52
CA VAL A 109 -0.10 -0.89 0.57
C VAL A 109 0.27 -1.85 1.70
N GLY A 110 1.54 -1.85 2.11
CA GLY A 110 2.03 -2.73 3.16
C GLY A 110 2.05 -4.20 2.75
N ALA A 111 2.14 -4.51 1.45
CA ALA A 111 2.19 -5.89 0.96
C ALA A 111 3.34 -6.69 1.58
N SER A 112 4.46 -6.04 1.90
CA SER A 112 5.62 -6.68 2.53
C SER A 112 5.38 -7.17 3.96
N TYR A 113 4.34 -6.71 4.65
CA TYR A 113 3.92 -7.26 5.95
C TYR A 113 3.37 -8.69 5.82
N ILE A 114 2.72 -9.00 4.69
CA ILE A 114 2.21 -10.35 4.42
C ILE A 114 3.37 -11.28 4.08
N HIS A 115 4.18 -10.93 3.09
CA HIS A 115 5.37 -11.70 2.76
C HIS A 115 6.32 -10.82 1.95
N LYS A 116 7.62 -10.87 2.23
CA LYS A 116 8.61 -10.10 1.46
C LYS A 116 8.74 -10.59 0.00
N GLY A 117 8.32 -11.83 -0.24
CA GLY A 117 8.46 -12.49 -1.54
C GLY A 117 9.91 -12.88 -1.83
N ASP A 118 10.07 -13.61 -2.94
CA ASP A 118 11.37 -13.88 -3.54
C ASP A 118 11.92 -12.62 -4.25
N THR A 119 11.00 -11.80 -4.76
CA THR A 119 11.28 -10.44 -5.22
C THR A 119 10.29 -9.46 -4.59
N LEU A 120 10.83 -8.34 -4.09
CA LEU A 120 10.09 -7.20 -3.58
C LEU A 120 10.25 -5.98 -4.50
N ILE A 121 9.14 -5.50 -5.06
CA ILE A 121 9.08 -4.28 -5.85
C ILE A 121 8.39 -3.20 -5.02
N TYR A 122 8.99 -2.03 -4.96
CA TYR A 122 8.38 -0.84 -4.35
C TYR A 122 7.82 0.09 -5.42
N CYS A 123 6.53 0.39 -5.33
CA CYS A 123 5.85 1.37 -6.16
C CYS A 123 5.59 2.64 -5.35
N ASP A 124 6.49 3.62 -5.50
CA ASP A 124 6.35 4.92 -4.83
C ASP A 124 5.53 5.91 -5.66
N LEU A 125 4.90 6.87 -4.98
CA LEU A 125 4.13 7.94 -5.57
C LEU A 125 4.53 9.28 -4.94
N ALA A 126 4.89 10.24 -5.78
CA ALA A 126 5.23 11.58 -5.31
C ALA A 126 4.06 12.22 -4.55
N ARG A 127 4.34 12.89 -3.42
CA ARG A 127 3.34 13.59 -2.59
C ARG A 127 2.42 14.52 -3.37
N TRP A 128 2.95 15.23 -4.37
CA TRP A 128 2.15 16.08 -5.23
C TRP A 128 1.13 15.28 -6.06
N LYS A 129 1.50 14.10 -6.55
CA LYS A 129 0.62 13.24 -7.36
C LYS A 129 -0.55 12.72 -6.54
N ILE A 130 -0.31 12.23 -5.32
CA ILE A 130 -1.41 11.78 -4.44
C ILE A 130 -2.37 12.93 -4.09
N GLN A 131 -1.86 14.14 -3.81
CA GLN A 131 -2.71 15.31 -3.59
C GLN A 131 -3.54 15.69 -4.83
N LEU A 132 -2.98 15.56 -6.03
CA LEU A 132 -3.75 15.76 -7.27
C LEU A 132 -4.83 14.69 -7.45
N ARG A 133 -4.57 13.44 -7.04
CA ARG A 133 -5.57 12.37 -7.10
C ARG A 133 -6.74 12.62 -6.12
N TYR A 134 -6.46 13.06 -4.89
CA TYR A 134 -7.51 13.48 -3.96
C TYR A 134 -8.37 14.64 -4.48
N ARG A 135 -7.77 15.57 -5.25
CA ARG A 135 -8.52 16.64 -5.95
C ARG A 135 -9.40 16.13 -7.09
N LYS A 136 -9.12 14.93 -7.59
CA LYS A 136 -9.92 14.22 -8.60
C LYS A 136 -10.80 13.14 -7.96
N TRP A 137 -11.27 13.39 -6.73
CA TRP A 137 -12.23 12.56 -6.02
C TRP A 137 -11.73 11.19 -5.54
N MET A 138 -10.48 10.82 -5.80
CA MET A 138 -9.92 9.57 -5.26
C MET A 138 -10.09 9.52 -3.73
N PRO A 139 -10.55 8.40 -3.16
CA PRO A 139 -10.70 8.25 -1.72
C PRO A 139 -9.34 8.02 -1.04
N ASN A 140 -9.31 8.16 0.28
CA ASN A 140 -8.20 7.67 1.09
C ASN A 140 -8.15 6.14 1.14
N PHE A 141 -7.04 5.59 1.63
CA PHE A 141 -6.85 4.16 1.72
C PHE A 141 -7.95 3.47 2.57
N LYS A 142 -8.60 2.43 2.01
CA LYS A 142 -9.78 1.74 2.57
C LYS A 142 -10.90 2.68 3.04
N GLN A 143 -11.16 3.75 2.29
CA GLN A 143 -12.29 4.65 2.54
C GLN A 143 -13.14 4.82 1.27
N ASP A 144 -14.34 5.32 1.45
CA ASP A 144 -15.33 5.70 0.43
C ASP A 144 -15.62 7.21 0.53
N ASN A 145 -14.61 7.99 0.92
CA ASN A 145 -14.74 9.41 1.19
C ASN A 145 -14.55 10.25 -0.06
N ASP A 146 -14.96 9.76 -1.24
CA ASP A 146 -14.78 10.39 -2.55
C ASP A 146 -15.23 11.86 -2.55
N ASP A 147 -16.36 12.16 -1.91
CA ASP A 147 -16.96 13.49 -1.82
C ASP A 147 -16.46 14.35 -0.63
N GLU A 148 -15.54 13.84 0.19
CA GLU A 148 -15.01 14.58 1.34
C GLU A 148 -14.14 15.78 0.91
N ASP A 149 -14.15 16.85 1.72
CA ASP A 149 -13.23 17.99 1.57
C ASP A 149 -11.79 17.49 1.34
N VAL A 150 -11.23 17.85 0.19
CA VAL A 150 -9.89 17.48 -0.24
C VAL A 150 -8.85 17.77 0.83
N LEU A 151 -8.99 18.85 1.61
CA LEU A 151 -8.04 19.16 2.67
C LEU A 151 -8.09 18.15 3.82
N LYS A 152 -9.27 17.60 4.13
CA LYS A 152 -9.39 16.51 5.12
C LYS A 152 -8.73 15.22 4.61
N LYS A 153 -8.88 14.90 3.31
CA LYS A 153 -8.17 13.77 2.70
C LYS A 153 -6.66 13.92 2.75
N ILE A 154 -6.17 15.11 2.40
CA ILE A 154 -4.75 15.46 2.47
C ILE A 154 -4.26 15.38 3.91
N LYS A 155 -5.05 15.85 4.89
CA LYS A 155 -4.73 15.75 6.32
C LYS A 155 -4.58 14.28 6.73
N ARG A 156 -5.56 13.42 6.42
CA ARG A 156 -5.48 11.99 6.74
C ARG A 156 -4.24 11.34 6.14
N GLY A 157 -3.99 11.58 4.84
CA GLY A 157 -2.79 11.09 4.18
C GLY A 157 -1.52 11.56 4.88
N PHE A 158 -1.38 12.87 5.08
CA PHE A 158 -0.14 13.46 5.58
C PHE A 158 0.19 13.08 7.04
N PHE A 159 -0.81 13.10 7.92
CA PHE A 159 -0.59 12.89 9.35
C PHE A 159 -0.60 11.43 9.77
N ILE A 160 -1.12 10.52 8.94
CA ILE A 160 -1.30 9.11 9.28
C ILE A 160 -0.72 8.19 8.20
N GLU A 161 -1.25 8.21 6.97
CA GLU A 161 -0.99 7.18 5.95
C GLU A 161 0.39 7.27 5.26
N GLN A 162 1.04 8.45 5.24
CA GLN A 162 2.19 8.70 4.36
C GLN A 162 3.58 8.70 5.04
N LYS A 163 3.68 8.72 6.38
CA LYS A 163 4.98 8.76 7.08
C LYS A 163 5.54 7.38 7.42
N GLN A 164 4.78 6.30 7.26
CA GLN A 164 5.18 5.00 7.82
C GLN A 164 6.46 4.39 7.21
N GLU A 165 6.98 4.89 6.10
CA GLU A 165 8.30 4.48 5.54
C GLU A 165 9.44 5.51 5.69
N ARG A 166 9.20 6.68 6.28
CA ARG A 166 10.28 7.64 6.56
C ARG A 166 10.41 7.88 8.06
N ASN A 167 11.10 6.96 8.70
CA ASN A 167 11.87 7.24 9.89
C ASN A 167 13.24 7.78 9.43
N PRO A 168 13.45 9.10 9.20
CA PRO A 168 14.79 9.61 9.42
C PRO A 168 15.06 9.36 10.91
N LEU A 169 16.23 8.78 11.21
CA LEU A 169 16.75 8.70 12.56
C LEU A 169 16.43 10.00 13.32
N PRO A 170 16.05 9.94 14.60
CA PRO A 170 15.83 11.15 15.38
C PRO A 170 17.06 12.05 15.25
N LEU A 171 16.83 13.34 15.01
CA LEU A 171 17.84 14.41 14.89
C LEU A 171 18.70 14.60 16.17
N SER A 172 18.62 13.67 17.13
CA SER A 172 19.50 13.59 18.29
C SER A 172 20.83 12.89 18.00
N GLU A 173 21.04 12.35 16.80
CA GLU A 173 22.30 11.70 16.39
C GLU A 173 22.81 12.21 15.03
N ALA A 174 22.94 13.53 14.87
CA ALA A 174 23.65 14.17 13.77
C ALA A 174 24.64 15.22 14.30
#